data_AF-A0A8S3RKI4-F1
#
_entry.id   AF-A0A8S3RKI4-F1
#
_cell.length_a   1.000
_cell.length_b   1.000
_cell.length_c   1.000
_cell.angle_alpha   90.00
_cell.angle_beta   90.00
_cell.angle_gamma   90.00
#
_symmetry.space_group_name_H-M   'P 1'
#
loop_
_entity.id
_entity.type
_entity.pdbx_description
1 polymer ?
#
loop_
_entity_poly.entity_id
_entity_poly.type
_entity_poly.pdbx_seq_one_letter_code
_entity_poly.pdbx_strand_id
1 'polypeptide(L)'
;MLGRTVSSTVSDRAYKSLAPYAHYLFNSTMTCTAWITVTIATERFICVRYAQKYRRIVTHTRAVIISVFIVITTLTLSVPLELRCAFTANQTTEKSETLITFSKAYNLCYYILRALIPLVIITVLSILILLRLKKTRLRKAKKKATKTLLLTIISFVVCILPDAILSSYGRLFYHEPDYLLLGIAEITDFLLLFISTTNIILYGCSCQQFMQQLKSIFHCDQRRRRRLRV
;
A
#
# COMPACT_ATOMS: atom_id res chain seq x y z
N MET A 1 1.19 46.89 15.68
CA MET A 1 2.05 45.68 15.69
C MET A 1 1.54 44.65 16.71
N LEU A 2 0.31 44.15 16.58
CA LEU A 2 -0.27 43.13 17.48
C LEU A 2 -1.22 42.23 16.68
N GLY A 3 -0.68 41.27 15.92
CA GLY A 3 -1.54 40.41 15.07
C GLY A 3 -0.92 39.12 14.55
N ARG A 4 0.29 38.73 14.95
CA ARG A 4 0.99 37.56 14.38
C ARG A 4 1.24 36.39 15.34
N THR A 5 0.91 36.50 16.63
CA THR A 5 1.26 35.48 17.64
C THR A 5 0.11 34.56 18.05
N VAL A 6 -1.16 34.96 17.86
CA VAL A 6 -2.30 34.09 18.21
C VAL A 6 -2.51 33.01 17.14
N SER A 7 -2.27 33.34 15.88
CA SER A 7 -2.51 32.41 14.76
C SER A 7 -1.49 31.26 14.72
N SER A 8 -0.24 31.48 15.16
CA SER A 8 0.75 30.39 15.29
C SER A 8 0.34 29.40 16.38
N THR A 9 -0.09 29.85 17.56
CA THR A 9 -0.42 28.90 18.66
C THR A 9 -1.67 28.06 18.44
N VAL A 10 -2.65 28.55 17.66
CA VAL A 10 -3.85 27.79 17.28
C VAL A 10 -3.54 26.85 16.13
N SER A 11 -2.83 27.32 15.10
CA SER A 11 -2.35 26.46 14.01
C SER A 11 -1.41 25.37 14.50
N ASP A 12 -0.51 25.66 15.44
CA ASP A 12 0.44 24.69 16.00
C ASP A 12 -0.28 23.64 16.86
N ARG A 13 -1.30 24.04 17.63
CA ARG A 13 -2.13 23.08 18.39
C ARG A 13 -3.01 22.24 17.46
N ALA A 14 -3.60 22.85 16.44
CA ALA A 14 -4.39 22.13 15.44
C ALA A 14 -3.50 21.14 14.66
N TYR A 15 -2.28 21.55 14.28
CA TYR A 15 -1.31 20.70 13.61
C TYR A 15 -0.87 19.52 14.49
N LYS A 16 -0.52 19.78 15.76
CA LYS A 16 -0.17 18.71 16.72
C LYS A 16 -1.31 17.72 16.96
N SER A 17 -2.56 18.19 16.92
CA SER A 17 -3.74 17.33 17.03
C SER A 17 -4.00 16.54 15.74
N LEU A 18 -3.83 17.16 14.57
CA LEU A 18 -4.17 16.57 13.26
C LEU A 18 -3.09 15.59 12.75
N ALA A 19 -1.82 15.84 13.06
CA ALA A 19 -0.68 15.03 12.62
C ALA A 19 -0.82 13.51 12.90
N PRO A 20 -1.20 13.05 14.11
CA PRO A 20 -1.41 11.63 14.35
C PRO A 20 -2.55 11.07 13.47
N TYR A 21 -3.70 11.75 13.37
CA TYR A 21 -4.80 11.24 12.52
C TYR A 21 -4.41 11.13 11.04
N ALA A 22 -3.62 12.09 10.52
CA ALA A 22 -3.11 12.03 9.16
C ALA A 22 -2.15 10.85 8.97
N HIS A 23 -1.25 10.63 9.92
CA HIS A 23 -0.30 9.52 9.91
C HIS A 23 -1.01 8.15 10.01
N TYR A 24 -2.09 8.06 10.80
CA TYR A 24 -2.95 6.88 10.90
C TYR A 24 -3.59 6.53 9.57
N LEU A 25 -4.23 7.53 8.96
CA LEU A 25 -4.91 7.35 7.68
C LEU A 25 -3.93 6.96 6.58
N PHE A 26 -2.75 7.58 6.57
CA PHE A 26 -1.68 7.26 5.63
C PHE A 26 -1.24 5.80 5.79
N ASN A 27 -0.85 5.37 7.00
CA ASN A 27 -0.42 4.00 7.28
C ASN A 27 -1.49 2.95 6.96
N SER A 28 -2.74 3.24 7.33
CA SER A 28 -3.88 2.36 7.05
C SER A 28 -4.09 2.20 5.55
N THR A 29 -4.04 3.31 4.80
CA THR A 29 -4.24 3.32 3.35
C THR A 29 -3.13 2.53 2.65
N MET A 30 -1.87 2.75 3.00
CA MET A 30 -0.74 2.05 2.39
C MET A 30 -0.78 0.54 2.66
N THR A 31 -1.13 0.16 3.89
CA THR A 31 -1.31 -1.25 4.26
C THR A 31 -2.45 -1.88 3.47
N CYS A 32 -3.58 -1.18 3.35
CA CYS A 32 -4.71 -1.62 2.53
C CYS A 32 -4.31 -1.82 1.06
N THR A 33 -3.60 -0.85 0.47
CA THR A 33 -3.10 -0.93 -0.90
C THR A 33 -2.23 -2.18 -1.11
N ALA A 34 -1.33 -2.47 -0.17
CA ALA A 34 -0.48 -3.65 -0.23
C ALA A 34 -1.29 -4.98 -0.27
N TRP A 35 -2.29 -5.12 0.59
CA TRP A 35 -3.15 -6.31 0.62
C TRP A 35 -4.08 -6.42 -0.60
N ILE A 36 -4.52 -5.29 -1.15
CA ILE A 36 -5.24 -5.27 -2.43
C ILE A 36 -4.33 -5.78 -3.55
N THR A 37 -3.06 -5.36 -3.60
CA THR A 37 -2.08 -5.87 -4.58
C THR A 37 -1.88 -7.38 -4.47
N VAL A 38 -1.82 -7.92 -3.25
CA VAL A 38 -1.77 -9.38 -3.00
C VAL A 38 -3.03 -10.08 -3.53
N THR A 39 -4.20 -9.49 -3.32
CA THR A 39 -5.48 -10.03 -3.81
C THR A 39 -5.51 -10.06 -5.34
N ILE A 40 -5.04 -9.01 -6.01
CA ILE A 40 -4.90 -8.96 -7.47
C ILE A 40 -3.92 -10.04 -7.97
N ALA A 41 -2.80 -10.24 -7.28
CA ALA A 41 -1.85 -11.30 -7.62
C ALA A 41 -2.48 -12.70 -7.48
N THR A 42 -3.30 -12.89 -6.44
CA THR A 42 -4.04 -14.13 -6.19
C THR A 42 -5.10 -14.38 -7.25
N GLU A 43 -5.87 -13.36 -7.64
CA GLU A 43 -6.85 -13.45 -8.72
C GLU A 43 -6.19 -13.91 -10.03
N ARG A 44 -5.02 -13.36 -10.36
CA ARG A 44 -4.23 -13.78 -11.53
C ARG A 44 -3.76 -15.22 -11.43
N PHE A 45 -3.30 -15.62 -10.24
CA PHE A 45 -2.92 -17.01 -10.01
C PHE A 45 -4.11 -17.94 -10.25
N ILE A 46 -5.30 -17.62 -9.74
CA ILE A 46 -6.52 -18.41 -9.98
C ILE A 46 -6.88 -18.42 -11.46
N CYS A 47 -6.78 -17.29 -12.15
CA CYS A 47 -7.04 -17.20 -13.59
C CYS A 47 -6.11 -18.14 -14.40
N VAL A 48 -4.82 -18.19 -14.07
CA VAL A 48 -3.84 -19.05 -14.76
C VAL A 48 -3.99 -20.52 -14.36
N ARG A 49 -4.23 -20.82 -13.08
CA ARG A 49 -4.27 -22.19 -12.54
C ARG A 49 -5.61 -22.89 -12.81
N TYR A 50 -6.71 -22.13 -12.78
CA TYR A 50 -8.08 -22.61 -12.84
C TYR A 50 -8.91 -21.84 -13.87
N ALA A 51 -8.36 -21.57 -15.05
CA ALA A 51 -9.00 -20.79 -16.12
C ALA A 51 -10.46 -21.20 -16.39
N GLN A 52 -10.76 -22.49 -16.43
CA GLN A 52 -12.12 -22.99 -16.68
C GLN A 52 -13.10 -22.75 -15.51
N LYS A 53 -12.61 -22.73 -14.26
CA LYS A 53 -13.43 -22.48 -13.07
C LYS A 53 -13.39 -21.02 -12.62
N TYR A 54 -12.55 -20.18 -13.23
CA TYR A 54 -12.32 -18.80 -12.85
C TYR A 54 -13.62 -18.01 -12.68
N ARG A 55 -14.50 -18.04 -13.70
CA ARG A 55 -15.79 -17.32 -13.70
C ARG A 55 -16.75 -17.76 -12.58
N ARG A 56 -16.57 -18.97 -12.04
CA ARG A 56 -17.36 -19.51 -10.93
C ARG A 56 -16.72 -19.20 -9.57
N ILE A 57 -15.40 -19.10 -9.51
CA ILE A 57 -14.64 -18.85 -8.27
C ILE A 57 -14.66 -17.36 -7.94
N VAL A 58 -14.25 -16.52 -8.90
CA VAL A 58 -14.13 -15.07 -8.76
C VAL A 58 -15.44 -14.44 -9.23
N THR A 59 -16.30 -14.12 -8.27
CA THR A 59 -17.55 -13.39 -8.52
C THR A 59 -17.43 -11.96 -7.97
N HIS A 60 -18.19 -11.03 -8.56
CA HIS A 60 -18.18 -9.63 -8.15
C HIS A 60 -18.48 -9.46 -6.65
N THR A 61 -19.53 -10.12 -6.14
CA THR A 61 -19.93 -10.03 -4.73
C THR A 61 -18.82 -10.50 -3.79
N ARG A 62 -18.14 -11.60 -4.12
CA ARG A 62 -17.05 -12.14 -3.30
C ARG A 62 -15.84 -11.20 -3.30
N ALA A 63 -15.50 -10.61 -4.46
CA ALA A 63 -14.42 -9.65 -4.56
C ALA A 63 -14.68 -8.40 -3.70
N VAL A 64 -15.92 -7.90 -3.68
CA VAL A 64 -16.32 -6.78 -2.81
C VAL A 64 -16.20 -7.16 -1.33
N ILE A 65 -16.73 -8.33 -0.93
CA ILE A 65 -16.64 -8.80 0.47
C ILE A 65 -15.19 -8.92 0.93
N ILE A 66 -14.32 -9.53 0.12
CA ILE A 66 -12.89 -9.67 0.44
C ILE A 66 -12.23 -8.30 0.56
N SER A 67 -12.54 -7.37 -0.34
CA SER A 67 -11.97 -6.01 -0.30
C SER A 67 -12.41 -5.24 0.94
N VAL A 68 -13.70 -5.31 1.30
CA VAL A 68 -14.24 -4.69 2.52
C VAL A 68 -13.60 -5.30 3.77
N PHE A 69 -13.45 -6.63 3.80
CA PHE A 69 -12.78 -7.33 4.90
C PHE A 69 -11.32 -6.88 5.07
N ILE A 70 -10.58 -6.73 3.97
CA ILE A 70 -9.21 -6.21 3.99
C ILE A 70 -9.15 -4.79 4.53
N VAL A 71 -10.06 -3.91 4.10
CA VAL A 71 -10.12 -2.52 4.59
C VAL A 71 -10.37 -2.49 6.10
N ILE A 72 -11.36 -3.25 6.59
CA ILE A 72 -11.70 -3.29 8.02
C ILE A 72 -10.54 -3.84 8.85
N THR A 73 -9.91 -4.94 8.40
CA THR A 73 -8.77 -5.56 9.11
C THR A 73 -7.54 -4.66 9.13
N THR A 74 -7.23 -3.97 8.04
CA THR A 74 -6.07 -3.05 7.99
C THR A 74 -6.28 -1.77 8.78
N LEU A 75 -7.51 -1.25 8.84
CA LEU A 75 -7.87 -0.14 9.73
C LEU A 75 -7.71 -0.56 11.20
N THR A 76 -8.33 -1.67 11.60
CA THR A 76 -8.25 -2.16 12.99
C THR A 76 -6.83 -2.47 13.46
N LEU A 77 -5.98 -3.02 12.59
CA LEU A 77 -4.56 -3.28 12.93
C LEU A 77 -3.73 -2.01 13.06
N SER A 78 -4.13 -0.90 12.44
CA SER A 78 -3.40 0.37 12.49
C SER A 78 -3.76 1.21 13.73
N VAL A 79 -4.91 0.97 14.37
CA VAL A 79 -5.43 1.73 15.53
C VAL A 79 -4.53 1.67 16.79
N PRO A 80 -4.01 0.50 17.22
CA PRO A 80 -3.25 0.38 18.48
C PRO A 80 -1.95 1.19 18.50
N LEU A 81 -1.44 1.49 17.30
CA LEU A 81 -0.13 2.09 17.05
C LEU A 81 -0.12 3.61 17.28
N GLU A 82 -1.28 4.23 17.16
CA GLU A 82 -1.49 5.67 17.02
C GLU A 82 -2.16 6.25 18.27
N LEU A 83 -3.12 5.50 18.84
CA LEU A 83 -3.66 5.80 20.16
C LEU A 83 -2.54 5.87 21.21
N ARG A 84 -1.50 5.03 21.11
CA ARG A 84 -0.33 5.10 22.00
C ARG A 84 0.42 6.43 21.90
N CYS A 85 0.56 7.01 20.71
CA CYS A 85 1.20 8.33 20.55
C CYS A 85 0.35 9.45 21.16
N ALA A 86 -0.97 9.41 20.99
CA ALA A 86 -1.89 10.38 21.58
C ALA A 86 -1.94 10.31 23.11
N PHE A 87 -1.95 9.11 23.71
CA PHE A 87 -1.93 8.95 25.17
C PHE A 87 -0.60 9.34 25.82
N THR A 88 0.53 9.16 25.13
CA THR A 88 1.85 9.48 25.68
C THR A 88 2.13 10.98 25.68
N ALA A 89 1.48 11.76 24.80
CA ALA A 89 1.53 13.23 24.83
C ALA A 89 0.78 13.84 26.03
N ASN A 90 -0.15 13.10 26.64
CA ASN A 90 -1.04 13.61 27.70
C ASN A 90 -0.67 13.14 29.12
N GLN A 91 0.23 12.17 29.29
CA GLN A 91 0.58 11.66 30.62
C GLN A 91 2.11 11.57 30.81
N THR A 92 2.65 12.46 31.64
CA THR A 92 3.94 12.34 32.33
C THR A 92 3.82 11.33 33.47
N THR A 93 3.58 10.05 33.18
CA THR A 93 3.67 8.99 34.17
C THR A 93 4.91 8.15 33.91
N GLU A 94 5.69 7.88 34.97
CA GLU A 94 6.80 6.92 35.00
C GLU A 94 6.33 5.57 34.42
N LYS A 95 6.54 5.38 33.12
CA LYS A 95 6.34 4.08 32.49
C LYS A 95 7.55 3.21 32.84
N SER A 96 7.29 2.10 33.51
CA SER A 96 8.30 1.06 33.79
C SER A 96 9.07 0.69 32.53
N GLU A 97 10.41 0.69 32.59
CA GLU A 97 11.33 0.48 31.44
C GLU A 97 11.05 -0.83 30.69
N THR A 98 10.54 -1.85 31.39
CA THR A 98 10.14 -3.15 30.84
C THR A 98 9.00 -3.03 29.83
N LEU A 99 8.02 -2.16 30.10
CA LEU A 99 6.81 -1.96 29.29
C LEU A 99 7.14 -1.16 28.01
N ILE A 100 8.11 -0.25 28.10
CA ILE A 100 8.64 0.50 26.96
C ILE A 100 9.40 -0.45 26.02
N THR A 101 10.26 -1.31 26.56
CA THR A 101 11.04 -2.29 25.78
C THR A 101 10.14 -3.30 25.07
N PHE A 102 9.12 -3.82 25.75
CA PHE A 102 8.13 -4.71 25.15
C PHE A 102 7.34 -4.03 24.03
N SER A 103 6.93 -2.77 24.23
CA SER A 103 6.23 -2.00 23.19
C SER A 103 7.08 -1.78 21.95
N LYS A 104 8.38 -1.53 22.11
CA LYS A 104 9.32 -1.32 21.00
C LYS A 104 9.47 -2.61 20.19
N ALA A 105 9.68 -3.75 20.87
CA ALA A 105 9.78 -5.06 20.23
C ALA A 105 8.50 -5.46 19.48
N TYR A 106 7.33 -5.18 20.06
CA TYR A 106 6.04 -5.42 19.41
C TYR A 106 5.87 -4.60 18.13
N ASN A 107 6.16 -3.29 18.18
CA ASN A 107 6.06 -2.41 17.02
C ASN A 107 7.02 -2.85 15.90
N LEU A 108 8.27 -3.17 16.25
CA LEU A 108 9.28 -3.69 15.33
C LEU A 108 8.78 -4.95 14.61
N CYS A 109 8.31 -5.93 15.39
CA CYS A 109 7.79 -7.18 14.85
C CYS A 109 6.58 -6.93 13.94
N TYR A 110 5.66 -6.04 14.35
CA TYR A 110 4.50 -5.67 13.56
C TYR A 110 4.87 -5.08 12.20
N TYR A 111 5.75 -4.07 12.14
CA TYR A 111 6.13 -3.44 10.86
C TYR A 111 6.88 -4.39 9.93
N ILE A 112 7.78 -5.22 10.48
CA ILE A 112 8.50 -6.22 9.70
C ILE A 112 7.55 -7.27 9.15
N LEU A 113 6.67 -7.83 9.98
CA LEU A 113 5.69 -8.84 9.54
C LEU A 113 4.70 -8.25 8.53
N ARG A 114 4.23 -7.02 8.74
CA ARG A 114 3.35 -6.30 7.82
C ARG A 114 3.96 -6.16 6.43
N ALA A 115 5.27 -5.92 6.33
CA ALA A 115 5.97 -5.81 5.06
C ALA A 115 6.31 -7.17 4.45
N LEU A 116 6.77 -8.11 5.27
CA LEU A 116 7.28 -9.40 4.83
C LEU A 116 6.17 -10.34 4.36
N ILE A 117 5.03 -10.38 5.06
CA ILE A 117 3.93 -11.31 4.75
C ILE A 117 3.40 -11.08 3.32
N PRO A 118 2.98 -9.87 2.92
CA PRO A 118 2.55 -9.61 1.54
C PRO A 118 3.64 -9.88 0.50
N LEU A 119 4.90 -9.55 0.79
CA LEU A 119 6.03 -9.74 -0.11
C LEU A 119 6.27 -11.23 -0.39
N VAL A 120 6.25 -12.06 0.65
CA VAL A 120 6.40 -13.52 0.53
C VAL A 120 5.23 -14.10 -0.27
N ILE A 121 3.99 -13.70 0.02
CA ILE A 121 2.81 -14.19 -0.72
C ILE A 121 2.92 -13.84 -2.21
N ILE A 122 3.20 -12.59 -2.57
CA ILE A 122 3.33 -12.16 -3.97
C ILE A 122 4.47 -12.93 -4.66
N THR A 123 5.60 -13.14 -3.98
CA THR A 123 6.75 -13.87 -4.54
C THR A 123 6.41 -15.33 -4.80
N VAL A 124 5.81 -16.02 -3.82
CA VAL A 124 5.39 -17.42 -3.96
C VAL A 124 4.37 -17.55 -5.09
N LEU A 125 3.33 -16.71 -5.12
CA LEU A 125 2.33 -16.70 -6.19
C LEU A 125 2.97 -16.47 -7.56
N SER A 126 3.92 -15.54 -7.65
CA SER A 126 4.65 -15.23 -8.90
C SER A 126 5.47 -16.43 -9.38
N ILE A 127 6.16 -17.13 -8.48
CA ILE A 127 6.89 -18.36 -8.81
C ILE A 127 5.93 -19.43 -9.32
N LEU A 128 4.81 -19.67 -8.62
CA LEU A 128 3.82 -20.66 -9.02
C LEU A 128 3.22 -20.36 -10.41
N ILE A 129 2.93 -19.09 -10.69
CA ILE A 129 2.47 -18.65 -12.02
C ILE A 129 3.53 -18.96 -13.09
N LEU A 130 4.79 -18.59 -12.84
CA LEU A 130 5.88 -18.82 -13.80
C LEU A 130 6.13 -20.30 -14.07
N LEU A 131 6.09 -21.15 -13.03
CA LEU A 131 6.23 -22.61 -13.17
C LEU A 131 5.12 -23.19 -14.04
N ARG A 132 3.87 -22.71 -13.89
CA ARG A 132 2.76 -23.18 -14.72
C ARG A 132 2.84 -22.66 -16.15
N LEU A 133 3.22 -21.40 -16.34
CA LEU A 133 3.41 -20.79 -17.66
C LEU A 133 4.62 -21.36 -18.41
N LYS A 134 5.61 -21.95 -17.72
CA LYS A 134 6.70 -22.71 -18.36
C LYS A 134 6.18 -23.98 -19.06
N LYS A 135 5.11 -24.60 -18.56
CA LYS A 135 4.51 -25.81 -19.17
C LYS A 135 3.64 -25.50 -20.39
N THR A 136 3.21 -24.25 -20.58
CA THR A 136 2.38 -23.82 -21.71
C THR A 136 3.23 -23.17 -22.81
N ARG A 137 2.97 -23.46 -24.09
CA ARG A 137 3.75 -22.92 -25.24
C ARG A 137 3.49 -21.43 -25.57
N LEU A 138 2.74 -20.71 -24.72
CA LEU A 138 2.29 -19.32 -24.96
C LEU A 138 3.39 -18.28 -24.65
N ARG A 139 4.35 -18.11 -25.57
CA ARG A 139 5.49 -17.17 -25.42
C ARG A 139 5.08 -15.71 -25.16
N LYS A 140 4.08 -15.18 -25.89
CA LYS A 140 3.64 -13.77 -25.76
C LYS A 140 2.97 -13.50 -24.41
N ALA A 141 2.05 -14.37 -24.00
CA ALA A 141 1.37 -14.27 -22.71
C ALA A 141 2.37 -14.41 -21.54
N LYS A 142 3.35 -15.31 -21.67
CA LYS A 142 4.42 -15.49 -20.69
C LYS A 142 5.25 -14.22 -20.50
N LYS A 143 5.78 -13.62 -21.58
CA LYS A 143 6.55 -12.37 -21.51
C LYS A 143 5.75 -11.25 -20.84
N LYS A 144 4.48 -11.10 -21.22
CA LYS A 144 3.57 -10.09 -20.64
C LYS A 144 3.32 -10.32 -19.14
N ALA A 145 3.00 -11.55 -18.75
CA ALA A 145 2.77 -11.92 -17.36
C ALA A 145 4.02 -11.70 -16.51
N THR A 146 5.19 -12.18 -16.96
CA THR A 146 6.47 -11.99 -16.25
C THR A 146 6.80 -10.51 -16.06
N LYS A 147 6.60 -9.66 -17.08
CA LYS A 147 6.82 -8.21 -16.96
C LYS A 147 5.95 -7.60 -15.86
N THR A 148 4.67 -7.96 -15.80
CA THR A 148 3.77 -7.42 -14.77
C THR A 148 4.10 -7.90 -13.36
N LEU A 149 4.47 -9.18 -13.20
CA LEU A 149 4.86 -9.73 -11.90
C LEU A 149 6.17 -9.10 -11.41
N LEU A 150 7.15 -8.95 -12.30
CA LEU A 150 8.43 -8.31 -11.99
C LEU A 150 8.23 -6.85 -11.55
N LEU A 151 7.43 -6.07 -12.28
CA LEU A 151 7.11 -4.69 -11.90
C LEU A 151 6.43 -4.61 -10.53
N THR A 152 5.55 -5.57 -10.23
CA THR A 152 4.84 -5.62 -8.95
C THR A 152 5.80 -5.91 -7.80
N ILE A 153 6.66 -6.93 -7.94
CA ILE A 153 7.65 -7.28 -6.91
C ILE A 153 8.63 -6.13 -6.69
N ILE A 154 9.17 -5.53 -7.77
CA ILE A 154 10.11 -4.42 -7.66
C ILE A 154 9.45 -3.22 -6.98
N SER A 155 8.23 -2.83 -7.39
CA SER A 155 7.52 -1.73 -6.74
C SER A 155 7.26 -2.03 -5.27
N PHE A 156 6.84 -3.25 -4.92
CA PHE A 156 6.61 -3.63 -3.53
C PHE A 156 7.89 -3.54 -2.70
N VAL A 157 9.01 -4.04 -3.23
CA VAL A 157 10.32 -4.00 -2.56
C VAL A 157 10.80 -2.57 -2.38
N VAL A 158 10.83 -1.76 -3.45
CA VAL A 158 11.37 -0.39 -3.42
C VAL A 158 10.50 0.54 -2.59
N CYS A 159 9.19 0.31 -2.53
CA CYS A 159 8.29 1.22 -1.82
C CYS A 159 8.06 0.78 -0.36
N ILE A 160 7.94 -0.53 -0.04
CA ILE A 160 7.53 -0.96 1.31
C ILE A 160 8.71 -1.32 2.22
N LEU A 161 9.80 -1.89 1.69
CA LEU A 161 10.94 -2.27 2.53
C LEU A 161 11.62 -1.07 3.19
N PRO A 162 11.88 0.05 2.47
CA PRO A 162 12.52 1.20 3.10
C PRO A 162 11.67 1.79 4.23
N ASP A 163 10.35 1.84 4.08
CA ASP A 163 9.43 2.31 5.15
C ASP A 163 9.46 1.38 6.35
N ALA A 164 9.34 0.07 6.12
CA ALA A 164 9.36 -0.91 7.20
C ALA A 164 10.68 -0.87 7.98
N ILE A 165 11.80 -0.69 7.27
CA ILE A 165 13.14 -0.50 7.84
C ILE A 165 13.18 0.79 8.64
N LEU A 166 12.80 1.93 8.05
CA LEU A 166 12.94 3.23 8.69
C LEU A 166 12.00 3.39 9.89
N SER A 167 10.78 2.89 9.81
CA SER A 167 9.83 2.85 10.92
C SER A 167 10.31 1.95 12.07
N SER A 168 11.03 0.87 11.73
CA SER A 168 11.68 -0.01 12.69
C SER A 168 12.87 0.65 13.40
N TYR A 169 13.74 1.35 12.66
CA TYR A 169 14.94 2.00 13.21
C TYR A 169 14.62 3.32 13.92
N GLY A 170 13.79 4.17 13.32
CA GLY A 170 13.44 5.51 13.84
C GLY A 170 12.71 5.46 15.18
N ARG A 171 11.88 4.44 15.41
CA ARG A 171 11.13 4.26 16.67
C ARG A 171 11.92 3.54 17.76
N LEU A 172 13.04 2.90 17.40
CA LEU A 172 13.87 2.09 18.31
C LEU A 172 15.06 2.87 18.87
N PHE A 173 15.66 3.80 18.10
CA PHE A 173 16.97 4.38 18.41
C PHE A 173 17.02 5.90 18.66
N TYR A 174 16.05 6.71 18.21
CA TYR A 174 16.18 8.17 18.29
C TYR A 174 15.05 8.80 19.11
N HIS A 175 15.41 9.40 20.25
CA HIS A 175 14.52 10.27 21.04
C HIS A 175 14.51 11.71 20.49
N GLU A 176 15.50 12.08 19.67
CA GLU A 176 15.62 13.33 18.92
C GLU A 176 16.07 12.98 17.48
N PRO A 177 15.21 13.07 16.46
CA PRO A 177 15.58 12.63 15.11
C PRO A 177 16.53 13.62 14.42
N ASP A 178 17.66 13.13 13.91
CA ASP A 178 18.52 13.89 13.00
C ASP A 178 17.71 14.33 11.76
N TYR A 179 17.93 15.56 11.29
CA TYR A 179 17.22 16.12 10.12
C TYR A 179 17.33 15.23 8.86
N LEU A 180 18.42 14.48 8.74
CA LEU A 180 18.62 13.50 7.67
C LEU A 180 17.64 12.33 7.74
N LEU A 181 17.42 11.77 8.93
CA LEU A 181 16.52 10.63 9.12
C LEU A 181 15.07 11.04 8.86
N LEU A 182 14.70 12.26 9.27
CA LEU A 182 13.39 12.84 8.98
C LEU A 182 13.19 13.05 7.48
N GLY A 183 14.18 13.58 6.77
CA GLY A 183 14.12 13.74 5.31
C GLY A 183 14.00 12.40 4.56
N ILE A 184 14.72 11.37 5.00
CA ILE A 184 14.61 10.02 4.41
C ILE A 184 13.22 9.43 4.67
N ALA A 185 12.61 9.69 5.84
CA ALA A 185 11.26 9.24 6.16
C ALA A 185 10.23 9.85 5.23
N GLU A 186 10.27 11.18 5.04
CA GLU A 186 9.36 11.86 4.13
C GLU A 186 9.51 11.35 2.69
N ILE A 187 10.75 11.20 2.20
CA ILE A 187 11.01 10.66 0.85
C ILE A 187 10.44 9.25 0.72
N THR A 188 10.61 8.43 1.74
CA THR A 188 10.10 7.06 1.76
C THR A 188 8.58 7.05 1.77
N ASP A 189 7.92 7.90 2.55
CA ASP A 189 6.47 8.06 2.53
C ASP A 189 5.97 8.48 1.13
N PHE A 190 6.68 9.37 0.43
CA PHE A 190 6.36 9.68 -0.97
C PHE A 190 6.52 8.48 -1.90
N LEU A 191 7.53 7.62 -1.68
CA LEU A 191 7.74 6.39 -2.44
C LEU A 191 6.53 5.43 -2.29
N LEU A 192 5.91 5.36 -1.12
CA LEU A 192 4.75 4.49 -0.88
C LEU A 192 3.54 4.87 -1.77
N LEU A 193 3.41 6.13 -2.18
CA LEU A 193 2.35 6.56 -3.09
C LEU A 193 2.43 5.86 -4.46
N PHE A 194 3.64 5.48 -4.91
CA PHE A 194 3.82 4.76 -6.18
C PHE A 194 3.24 3.35 -6.18
N ILE A 195 2.99 2.75 -5.00
CA ILE A 195 2.33 1.45 -4.88
C ILE A 195 0.91 1.54 -5.48
N SER A 196 0.22 2.65 -5.23
CA SER A 196 -1.11 2.91 -5.79
C SER A 196 -1.07 3.06 -7.31
N THR A 197 -0.06 3.74 -7.85
CA THR A 197 0.13 3.88 -9.31
C THR A 197 0.43 2.53 -9.97
N THR A 198 1.19 1.66 -9.29
CA THR A 198 1.51 0.31 -9.78
C THR A 198 0.25 -0.54 -9.92
N ASN A 199 -0.76 -0.35 -9.07
CA ASN A 199 -2.06 -1.02 -9.22
C ASN A 199 -2.73 -0.65 -10.55
N ILE A 200 -2.69 0.61 -10.99
CA ILE A 200 -3.24 1.03 -12.30
C ILE A 200 -2.51 0.33 -13.45
N ILE A 201 -1.18 0.24 -13.38
CA ILE A 201 -0.35 -0.45 -14.39
C ILE A 201 -0.66 -1.96 -14.41
N LEU A 202 -0.84 -2.55 -13.24
CA LEU A 202 -1.29 -3.94 -13.07
C LEU A 202 -2.61 -4.17 -13.80
N TYR A 203 -3.65 -3.36 -13.52
CA TYR A 203 -4.96 -3.47 -14.16
C TYR A 203 -4.87 -3.26 -15.68
N GLY A 204 -4.18 -2.21 -16.13
CA GLY A 204 -4.00 -1.90 -17.54
C GLY A 204 -3.29 -3.02 -18.32
N CYS A 205 -2.28 -3.64 -17.72
CA CYS A 205 -1.58 -4.73 -18.40
C CYS A 205 -2.38 -6.04 -18.43
N SER A 206 -3.26 -6.30 -17.46
CA SER A 206 -3.86 -7.64 -17.31
C SER A 206 -5.28 -7.76 -17.82
N CYS A 207 -6.05 -6.68 -17.75
CA CYS A 207 -7.33 -6.60 -18.41
C CYS A 207 -7.15 -5.88 -19.74
N GLN A 208 -6.84 -6.64 -20.79
CA GLN A 208 -6.72 -6.09 -22.14
C GLN A 208 -8.06 -5.48 -22.61
N GLN A 209 -9.17 -6.00 -22.10
CA GLN A 209 -10.52 -5.46 -22.27
C GLN A 209 -10.69 -4.09 -21.59
N PHE A 210 -10.14 -3.88 -20.38
CA PHE A 210 -10.15 -2.58 -19.72
C PHE A 210 -9.40 -1.53 -20.53
N MET A 211 -8.20 -1.84 -21.03
CA MET A 211 -7.45 -0.91 -21.89
C MET A 211 -8.15 -0.65 -23.23
N GLN A 212 -8.91 -1.61 -23.75
CA GLN A 212 -9.73 -1.42 -24.96
C GLN A 212 -10.92 -0.50 -24.69
N GLN A 213 -11.60 -0.64 -23.56
CA GLN A 213 -12.69 0.28 -23.15
C GLN A 213 -12.15 1.68 -22.85
N LEU A 214 -11.02 1.79 -22.16
CA LEU A 214 -10.36 3.06 -21.88
C LEU A 214 -9.97 3.77 -23.19
N LYS A 215 -9.36 3.06 -24.14
CA LYS A 215 -9.10 3.59 -25.50
C LYS A 215 -10.37 3.98 -26.25
N SER A 216 -11.46 3.22 -26.10
CA SER A 216 -12.75 3.53 -26.73
C SER A 216 -13.30 4.88 -26.25
N ILE A 217 -13.21 5.17 -24.95
CA ILE A 217 -13.63 6.47 -24.38
C ILE A 217 -12.82 7.61 -25.01
N PHE A 218 -11.50 7.50 -25.09
CA PHE A 218 -10.65 8.52 -25.70
C PHE A 218 -10.86 8.65 -27.24
N HIS A 219 -11.12 7.56 -27.95
CA HIS A 219 -11.40 7.60 -29.40
C HIS A 219 -12.81 8.10 -29.73
N CYS A 220 -13.81 7.84 -28.88
CA CYS A 220 -15.16 8.40 -29.03
C CYS A 220 -15.15 9.92 -28.86
N ASP A 221 -14.34 10.45 -27.94
CA ASP A 221 -14.19 11.89 -27.75
C ASP A 221 -13.52 12.57 -28.97
N GLN A 222 -12.54 11.91 -29.59
CA GLN A 222 -11.95 12.40 -30.85
C GLN A 222 -12.94 12.40 -32.03
N ARG A 223 -13.80 11.39 -32.16
CA ARG A 223 -14.84 11.35 -33.20
C ARG A 223 -15.94 12.39 -32.95
N ARG A 224 -16.33 12.62 -31.69
CA ARG A 224 -17.30 13.65 -31.29
C ARG A 224 -16.76 15.06 -31.53
N ARG A 225 -15.48 15.33 -31.21
CA ARG A 225 -14.81 16.60 -31.49
C ARG A 225 -14.59 16.88 -32.98
N ARG A 226 -14.53 15.85 -33.84
CA ARG A 226 -14.49 16.02 -35.30
C ARG A 226 -15.86 16.32 -35.90
N ARG A 227 -16.96 15.81 -35.32
CA ARG A 227 -18.33 16.12 -35.78
C ARG A 227 -18.82 17.51 -35.36
N LEU A 228 -18.28 18.07 -34.29
CA LEU A 228 -18.60 19.45 -33.84
C LEU A 228 -17.75 20.53 -34.53
N ARG A 229 -16.86 20.13 -35.45
CA ARG A 229 -16.03 21.01 -36.28
C ARG A 229 -16.43 21.00 -37.77
N VAL A 230 -17.53 20.32 -38.09
CA VAL A 230 -18.23 20.35 -39.39
C VAL A 230 -19.57 21.04 -39.13
#